data_AF-A0A4Z1EI23-F1
#
_entry.id   AF-A0A4Z1EI23-F1
#
_cell.length_a   1.000
_cell.length_b   1.000
_cell.length_c   1.000
_cell.angle_alpha   90.00
_cell.angle_beta   90.00
_cell.angle_gamma   90.00
#
_symmetry.space_group_name_H-M   'P 1'
#
loop_
_entity.id
_entity.type
_entity.pdbx_description
1 polymer ?
#
loop_
_entity_poly.entity_id
_entity_poly.type
_entity_poly.pdbx_seq_one_letter_code
_entity_poly.pdbx_strand_id
1 'polypeptide(L)'
;MHRENGTLVDLNLPLDQAIGKMKATINQRFVIEDTPIDVECDCRFIFWCLIEDGEWKVKYSHLFYEKDKVIAADGKNLPGLFTKEELEKYPEGYRYLAVAQHKTGHPILEYLPTMMGRSFGKMYEAMAAWLRGEYVDLNWD
;
A
#
# COMPACT_ATOMS: atom_id res chain seq x y z
N MET A 1 10.84 0.13 6.43
CA MET A 1 11.60 0.43 5.19
C MET A 1 10.71 0.08 4.00
N HIS A 2 10.75 0.86 2.91
CA HIS A 2 10.13 0.47 1.64
C HIS A 2 11.21 -0.02 0.68
N ARG A 3 11.04 -1.20 0.09
CA ARG A 3 11.86 -1.70 -1.02
C ARG A 3 11.09 -1.50 -2.31
N GLU A 4 11.67 -0.75 -3.23
CA GLU A 4 11.12 -0.58 -4.58
C GLU A 4 11.46 -1.81 -5.42
N ASN A 5 10.45 -2.38 -6.09
CA ASN A 5 10.55 -3.64 -6.84
C ASN A 5 10.40 -3.45 -8.36
N GLY A 6 10.08 -2.24 -8.80
CA GLY A 6 9.85 -1.89 -10.20
C GLY A 6 8.82 -0.77 -10.36
N THR A 7 9.06 0.07 -11.36
CA THR A 7 8.19 1.20 -11.73
C THR A 7 7.71 1.11 -13.18
N LEU A 8 6.50 1.58 -13.43
CA LEU A 8 5.94 1.78 -14.77
C LEU A 8 5.27 3.15 -14.84
N VAL A 9 5.31 3.78 -16.01
CA VAL A 9 4.69 5.09 -16.24
C VAL A 9 3.79 5.02 -17.45
N ASP A 10 2.54 5.45 -17.30
CA ASP A 10 1.64 5.77 -18.41
C ASP A 10 1.66 7.28 -18.62
N LEU A 11 1.99 7.73 -19.83
CA LEU A 11 2.30 9.13 -20.12
C LEU A 11 1.29 9.74 -21.10
N ASN A 12 0.83 10.95 -20.80
CA ASN A 12 0.09 11.81 -21.72
C ASN A 12 0.76 13.19 -21.80
N LEU A 13 1.72 13.33 -22.71
CA LEU A 13 2.46 14.58 -22.93
C LEU A 13 1.57 15.74 -23.40
N PRO A 14 0.60 15.58 -24.33
CA PRO A 14 -0.29 16.67 -24.71
C PRO A 14 -1.07 17.31 -23.56
N LEU A 15 -1.29 16.57 -22.47
CA LEU A 15 -1.97 17.06 -21.27
C LEU A 15 -1.01 17.32 -20.10
N ASP A 16 0.31 17.18 -20.31
CA ASP A 16 1.32 17.29 -19.27
C ASP A 16 1.02 16.44 -18.02
N GLN A 17 0.47 15.25 -18.23
CA GLN A 17 -0.03 14.34 -17.18
C GLN A 17 0.59 12.96 -17.31
N ALA A 18 0.77 12.28 -16.18
CA ALA A 18 1.21 10.90 -16.15
C ALA A 18 0.63 10.13 -14.94
N ILE A 19 0.61 8.81 -15.05
CA ILE A 19 0.38 7.90 -13.93
C ILE A 19 1.66 7.11 -13.70
N GLY A 20 2.28 7.29 -12.53
CA GLY A 20 3.35 6.43 -12.04
C GLY A 20 2.77 5.25 -11.26
N LYS A 21 3.27 4.05 -11.49
CA LYS A 21 2.92 2.84 -10.73
C LYS A 21 4.20 2.21 -10.23
N MET A 22 4.31 2.02 -8.92
CA MET A 22 5.49 1.44 -8.29
C MET A 22 5.08 0.25 -7.43
N LYS A 23 5.63 -0.92 -7.74
CA LYS A 23 5.55 -2.07 -6.82
C LYS A 23 6.56 -1.88 -5.71
N ALA A 24 6.13 -2.08 -4.47
CA ALA A 24 7.01 -1.98 -3.33
C ALA A 24 6.69 -3.04 -2.28
N THR A 25 7.69 -3.40 -1.48
CA THR A 25 7.51 -4.20 -0.27
C THR A 25 7.81 -3.33 0.94
N ILE A 26 6.83 -3.15 1.81
CA ILE A 26 7.01 -2.57 3.14
C ILE A 26 7.59 -3.67 4.02
N ASN A 27 8.79 -3.44 4.56
CA ASN A 27 9.42 -4.33 5.52
C ASN A 27 9.56 -3.59 6.86
N GLN A 28 8.99 -4.14 7.92
CA GLN A 28 9.03 -3.57 9.27
C GLN A 28 9.30 -4.66 10.31
N ARG A 29 10.27 -4.39 11.19
CA ARG A 29 10.56 -5.22 12.36
C ARG A 29 9.70 -4.81 13.54
N PHE A 30 9.16 -5.80 14.24
CA PHE A 30 8.40 -5.65 15.49
C PHE A 30 8.97 -6.57 16.56
N VAL A 31 8.70 -6.23 17.82
CA VAL A 31 8.87 -7.12 18.95
C VAL A 31 7.48 -7.29 19.57
N ILE A 32 6.92 -8.50 19.48
CA ILE A 32 5.61 -8.84 20.02
C ILE A 32 5.83 -9.94 21.04
N GLU A 33 5.37 -9.72 22.28
CA GLU A 33 5.57 -10.69 23.38
C GLU A 33 7.04 -11.13 23.49
N ASP A 34 7.95 -10.15 23.51
CA ASP A 34 9.42 -10.33 23.52
C ASP A 34 10.01 -11.13 22.33
N THR A 35 9.20 -11.44 21.32
CA THR A 35 9.61 -12.17 20.13
C THR A 35 9.83 -11.23 18.93
N PRO A 36 11.05 -11.13 18.38
CA PRO A 36 11.32 -10.29 17.23
C PRO A 36 10.82 -10.94 15.93
N ILE A 37 10.02 -10.21 15.17
CA ILE A 37 9.47 -10.63 13.88
C ILE A 37 9.67 -9.54 12.83
N ASP A 38 9.76 -9.93 11.57
CA ASP A 38 9.67 -9.04 10.43
C ASP A 38 8.33 -9.27 9.72
N VAL A 39 7.61 -8.20 9.42
CA VAL A 39 6.46 -8.24 8.52
C VAL A 39 6.88 -7.66 7.18
N GLU A 40 6.65 -8.43 6.12
CA GLU A 40 6.78 -7.98 4.73
C GLU A 40 5.40 -7.86 4.11
N CYS A 41 5.07 -6.68 3.58
CA CYS A 41 3.79 -6.38 2.95
C CYS A 41 4.02 -5.81 1.55
N ASP A 42 3.62 -6.57 0.53
CA ASP A 42 3.66 -6.14 -0.85
C ASP A 42 2.50 -5.20 -1.14
N CYS A 43 2.80 -4.09 -1.81
CA CYS A 43 1.85 -3.05 -2.16
C CYS A 43 2.19 -2.42 -3.52
N ARG A 44 1.27 -1.62 -4.03
CA ARG A 44 1.51 -0.80 -5.21
C ARG A 44 1.15 0.64 -4.93
N PHE A 45 2.14 1.51 -5.05
CA PHE A 45 1.93 2.95 -5.07
C PHE A 45 1.47 3.37 -6.46
N ILE A 46 0.50 4.28 -6.48
CA ILE A 46 -0.02 4.95 -7.65
C ILE A 46 0.17 6.44 -7.44
N PHE A 47 0.87 7.06 -8.39
CA PHE A 47 1.19 8.48 -8.39
C PHE A 47 0.47 9.16 -9.55
N TRP A 48 -0.32 10.18 -9.25
CA TRP A 48 -0.91 11.06 -10.25
C TRP A 48 0.01 12.24 -10.44
N CYS A 49 0.68 12.29 -11.58
CA CYS A 49 1.74 13.25 -11.87
C CYS A 49 1.29 14.28 -12.89
N LEU A 50 1.85 15.48 -12.79
CA LEU A 50 1.70 16.57 -13.76
C LEU A 50 2.99 17.37 -13.91
N ILE A 51 3.09 18.20 -14.93
CA ILE A 51 4.14 19.22 -15.03
C ILE A 51 3.63 20.52 -14.39
N GLU A 52 4.38 21.01 -13.39
CA GLU A 52 4.18 22.32 -12.76
C GLU A 52 5.52 23.06 -12.81
N ASP A 53 5.51 24.32 -13.26
CA ASP A 53 6.71 25.14 -13.44
C ASP A 53 7.83 24.47 -14.27
N GLY A 54 7.43 23.67 -15.27
CA GLY A 54 8.36 22.97 -16.16
C GLY A 54 8.97 21.68 -15.58
N GLU A 55 8.56 21.24 -14.40
CA GLU A 55 9.04 20.03 -13.74
C GLU A 55 7.92 19.02 -13.47
N TRP A 56 8.22 17.73 -13.56
CA TRP A 56 7.30 16.69 -13.12
C TRP A 56 7.13 16.72 -11.60
N LYS A 57 5.88 16.80 -11.15
CA LYS A 57 5.47 16.71 -9.74
C LYS A 57 4.48 15.57 -9.54
N VAL A 58 4.49 15.00 -8.34
CA VAL A 58 3.44 14.09 -7.88
C VAL A 58 2.35 14.94 -7.21
N LYS A 59 1.18 15.02 -7.83
CA LYS A 59 0.02 15.72 -7.26
C LYS A 59 -0.66 14.88 -6.18
N TYR A 60 -0.84 13.59 -6.45
CA TYR A 60 -1.46 12.66 -5.51
C TYR A 60 -0.67 11.35 -5.43
N SER A 61 -0.69 10.73 -4.24
CA SER A 61 -0.06 9.45 -3.97
C SER A 61 -1.01 8.59 -3.15
N HIS A 62 -1.47 7.49 -3.74
CA HIS A 62 -2.21 6.44 -3.03
C HIS A 62 -1.51 5.11 -3.20
N LEU A 63 -1.91 4.11 -2.44
CA LEU A 63 -1.46 2.75 -2.62
C LEU A 63 -2.58 1.76 -2.31
N PHE A 64 -2.41 0.54 -2.79
CA PHE A 64 -3.18 -0.60 -2.31
C PHE A 64 -2.24 -1.73 -1.89
N TYR A 65 -2.69 -2.49 -0.89
CA TYR A 65 -1.98 -3.65 -0.38
C TYR A 65 -2.36 -4.92 -1.16
N GLU A 66 -1.37 -5.76 -1.44
CA GLU A 66 -1.56 -6.97 -2.25
C GLU A 66 -1.56 -8.22 -1.36
N LYS A 67 -0.56 -8.36 -0.49
CA LYS A 67 -0.38 -9.49 0.43
C LYS A 67 0.68 -9.16 1.46
N ASP A 68 0.61 -9.82 2.61
CA ASP A 68 1.67 -9.76 3.61
C ASP A 68 2.01 -11.12 4.20
N LYS A 69 3.13 -11.17 4.92
CA LYS A 69 3.62 -12.35 5.63
C LYS A 69 4.46 -11.93 6.83
N VAL A 70 4.54 -12.84 7.79
CA VAL A 70 5.41 -12.72 8.97
C VAL A 70 6.59 -13.67 8.85
N ILE A 71 7.76 -13.20 9.23
CA ILE A 71 9.01 -13.94 9.26
C ILE A 71 9.57 -13.82 10.67
N ALA A 72 9.96 -14.94 11.29
CA ALA A 72 10.68 -14.88 12.56
C ALA A 72 12.07 -14.30 12.32
N ALA A 73 12.45 -13.26 13.07
CA ALA A 73 13.77 -12.65 12.89
C ALA A 73 14.91 -13.62 13.29
N ASP A 74 14.63 -14.57 14.18
CA ASP A 74 15.55 -15.64 14.59
C ASP A 74 15.52 -16.86 13.65
N GLY A 75 14.62 -16.88 12.66
CA GLY A 75 14.42 -17.98 11.72
C GLY A 75 13.81 -19.25 12.32
N LYS A 76 13.28 -19.21 13.56
CA LYS A 76 12.83 -20.40 14.29
C LYS A 76 11.39 -20.30 14.77
N ASN A 77 11.00 -19.21 15.44
CA ASN A 77 9.77 -19.17 16.24
C ASN A 77 8.73 -18.18 15.72
N LEU A 78 7.55 -18.68 15.30
CA LEU A 78 6.32 -17.91 15.06
C LEU A 78 5.05 -18.38 15.83
N PRO A 79 5.04 -19.46 16.63
CA PRO A 79 3.75 -20.00 17.08
C PRO A 79 3.06 -19.07 18.09
N GLY A 80 1.81 -18.70 17.79
CA GLY A 80 0.89 -18.08 18.76
C GLY A 80 0.82 -16.56 18.79
N LEU A 81 1.66 -15.83 18.04
CA LEU A 81 1.69 -14.35 18.09
C LEU A 81 0.46 -13.65 17.48
N PHE A 82 -0.25 -14.34 16.58
CA PHE A 82 -1.41 -13.83 15.85
C PHE A 82 -2.56 -14.80 15.99
N THR A 83 -3.71 -14.31 16.45
CA THR A 83 -4.94 -15.10 16.48
C THR A 83 -5.74 -14.89 15.19
N LYS A 84 -6.55 -15.90 14.83
CA LYS A 84 -7.48 -15.79 13.70
C LYS A 84 -8.44 -14.60 13.86
N GLU A 85 -8.96 -14.40 15.08
CA GLU A 85 -9.91 -13.33 15.39
C GLU A 85 -9.31 -11.92 15.22
N GLU A 86 -8.04 -11.71 15.61
CA GLU A 86 -7.35 -10.44 15.36
C GLU A 86 -7.14 -10.18 13.87
N LEU A 87 -6.77 -11.22 13.12
CA LEU A 87 -6.48 -11.10 11.69
C LEU A 87 -7.73 -10.85 10.84
N GLU A 88 -8.88 -11.40 11.23
CA GLU A 88 -10.15 -11.22 10.50
C GLU A 88 -10.73 -9.81 10.59
N LYS A 89 -10.21 -8.96 11.49
CA LYS A 89 -10.57 -7.53 11.58
C LYS A 89 -10.04 -6.71 10.42
N TYR A 90 -8.99 -7.19 9.75
CA TYR A 90 -8.29 -6.47 8.70
C TYR A 90 -8.37 -7.23 7.36
N PRO A 91 -8.44 -6.52 6.22
CA PRO A 91 -8.34 -7.11 4.90
C PRO A 91 -7.08 -7.98 4.71
N GLU A 92 -7.23 -9.06 3.96
CA GLU A 92 -6.19 -10.07 3.75
C GLU A 92 -4.86 -9.50 3.24
N GLY A 93 -4.88 -8.43 2.43
CA GLY A 93 -3.68 -7.87 1.81
C GLY A 93 -2.67 -7.27 2.80
N TYR A 94 -3.07 -6.94 4.03
CA TYR A 94 -2.20 -6.27 5.01
C TYR A 94 -2.47 -6.64 6.48
N ARG A 95 -3.23 -7.71 6.74
CA ARG A 95 -3.71 -8.06 8.09
C ARG A 95 -2.62 -8.32 9.12
N TYR A 96 -1.50 -8.94 8.76
CA TYR A 96 -0.39 -9.16 9.68
C TYR A 96 0.32 -7.84 9.99
N LEU A 97 0.50 -6.98 8.98
CA LEU A 97 1.05 -5.65 9.19
C LEU A 97 0.15 -4.82 10.11
N ALA A 98 -1.16 -4.84 9.87
CA ALA A 98 -2.13 -4.14 10.69
C ALA A 98 -2.11 -4.61 12.15
N VAL A 99 -2.20 -5.92 12.38
CA VAL A 99 -2.18 -6.48 13.74
C VAL A 99 -0.87 -6.16 14.45
N ALA A 100 0.28 -6.28 13.76
CA ALA A 100 1.59 -5.96 14.36
C ALA A 100 1.72 -4.47 14.73
N GLN A 101 1.25 -3.56 13.86
CA GLN A 101 1.23 -2.13 14.15
C GLN A 101 0.26 -1.80 15.28
N HIS A 102 -0.92 -2.42 15.32
CA HIS A 102 -1.88 -2.23 16.39
C HIS A 102 -1.35 -2.74 17.74
N LYS A 103 -0.71 -3.93 17.79
CA LYS A 103 -0.07 -4.46 19.01
C LYS A 103 1.06 -3.57 19.53
N THR A 104 1.65 -2.71 18.69
CA THR A 104 2.66 -1.71 19.09
C THR A 104 2.07 -0.32 19.38
N GLY A 105 0.73 -0.20 19.45
CA GLY A 105 0.04 1.02 19.84
C GLY A 105 -0.21 2.03 18.72
N HIS A 106 0.05 1.67 17.45
CA HIS A 106 -0.26 2.55 16.33
C HIS A 106 -1.74 2.44 15.95
N PRO A 107 -2.46 3.56 15.80
CA PRO A 107 -3.82 3.54 15.27
C PRO A 107 -3.75 3.17 13.78
N ILE A 108 -4.45 2.11 13.38
CA ILE A 108 -4.50 1.64 11.99
C ILE A 108 -5.92 1.77 11.47
N LEU A 109 -6.04 2.35 10.27
CA LEU A 109 -7.31 2.38 9.54
C LEU A 109 -7.71 0.95 9.19
N GLU A 110 -8.93 0.57 9.55
CA GLU A 110 -9.43 -0.81 9.38
C GLU A 110 -9.74 -1.16 7.91
N TYR A 111 -9.85 -0.15 7.04
CA TYR A 111 -10.32 -0.30 5.66
C TYR A 111 -9.39 0.34 4.64
N LEU A 112 -8.10 0.01 4.70
CA LEU A 112 -7.16 0.42 3.65
C LEU A 112 -7.42 -0.32 2.32
N PRO A 113 -7.14 0.31 1.16
CA PRO A 113 -7.33 -0.31 -0.15
C PRO A 113 -6.52 -1.60 -0.33
N THR A 114 -7.16 -2.63 -0.88
CA THR A 114 -6.50 -3.88 -1.27
C THR A 114 -6.76 -4.25 -2.72
N MET A 115 -5.93 -5.13 -3.27
CA MET A 115 -6.22 -5.81 -4.54
C MET A 115 -7.63 -6.39 -4.54
N MET A 116 -8.39 -6.13 -5.60
CA MET A 116 -9.78 -6.59 -5.78
C MET A 116 -10.77 -6.15 -4.67
N GLY A 117 -10.35 -5.24 -3.78
CA GLY A 117 -11.22 -4.64 -2.76
C GLY A 117 -12.14 -3.58 -3.37
N ARG A 118 -13.03 -3.02 -2.52
CA ARG A 118 -14.03 -2.01 -2.93
C ARG A 118 -13.43 -0.81 -3.66
N SER A 119 -12.26 -0.34 -3.21
CA SER A 119 -11.59 0.84 -3.75
C SER A 119 -10.70 0.55 -4.98
N PHE A 120 -10.47 -0.73 -5.31
CA PHE A 120 -9.56 -1.11 -6.40
C PHE A 120 -10.05 -0.66 -7.78
N GLY A 121 -11.32 -0.90 -8.10
CA GLY A 121 -11.92 -0.50 -9.37
C GLY A 121 -11.92 1.01 -9.56
N LYS A 122 -12.36 1.75 -8.53
CA LYS A 122 -12.31 3.21 -8.52
C LYS A 122 -10.89 3.74 -8.76
N MET A 123 -9.87 3.05 -8.24
CA MET A 123 -8.46 3.46 -8.42
C MET A 123 -8.04 3.43 -9.89
N TYR A 124 -8.46 2.38 -10.58
CA TYR A 124 -8.23 2.26 -12.02
C TYR A 124 -9.05 3.25 -12.84
N GLU A 125 -10.30 3.50 -12.46
CA GLU A 125 -11.14 4.52 -13.09
C GLU A 125 -10.50 5.90 -12.96
N ALA A 126 -9.99 6.27 -11.78
CA ALA A 126 -9.33 7.54 -11.54
C ALA A 126 -7.98 7.66 -12.27
N MET A 127 -7.20 6.59 -12.38
CA MET A 127 -6.00 6.60 -13.24
C MET A 127 -6.37 6.88 -14.70
N ALA A 128 -7.41 6.23 -15.20
CA ALA A 128 -7.86 6.40 -16.58
C ALA A 128 -8.44 7.80 -16.82
N ALA A 129 -9.24 8.32 -15.88
CA ALA A 129 -9.79 9.68 -15.92
C ALA A 129 -8.68 10.73 -15.93
N TRP A 130 -7.68 10.57 -15.07
CA TRP A 130 -6.51 11.47 -15.05
C TRP A 130 -5.81 11.52 -16.41
N LEU A 131 -5.55 10.37 -17.04
CA LEU A 131 -4.91 10.33 -18.35
C LEU A 131 -5.78 10.93 -19.47
N ARG A 132 -7.07 11.18 -19.23
CA ARG A 132 -7.97 11.90 -20.15
C ARG A 132 -8.11 13.39 -19.82
N GLY A 133 -7.38 13.90 -18.82
CA GLY A 133 -7.50 15.29 -18.36
C GLY A 133 -8.75 15.57 -17.54
N GLU A 134 -9.42 14.53 -17.06
CA GLU A 134 -10.64 14.67 -16.27
C GLU A 134 -10.31 14.97 -14.80
N TYR A 135 -11.28 15.59 -14.10
CA TYR A 135 -11.20 15.74 -12.65
C TYR A 135 -11.22 14.36 -11.99
N VAL A 136 -10.33 14.16 -11.02
CA VAL A 136 -10.31 12.98 -10.16
C VAL A 136 -10.58 13.40 -8.72
N ASP A 137 -11.61 12.84 -8.13
CA ASP A 137 -11.74 12.75 -6.68
C ASP A 137 -10.99 11.50 -6.25
N LEU A 138 -10.23 11.53 -5.16
CA LEU A 138 -9.51 10.38 -4.59
C LEU A 138 -9.94 10.06 -3.15
N ASN A 139 -10.96 10.77 -2.62
CA ASN A 139 -11.44 10.60 -1.24
C ASN A 139 -12.62 9.61 -1.19
N TRP A 140 -12.34 8.31 -1.31
CA TRP A 140 -13.39 7.28 -1.41
C TRP A 140 -13.45 6.32 -0.23
N ASP A 141 -12.55 6.54 0.72
CA ASP A 141 -12.30 5.70 1.89
C ASP A 141 -12.70 6.44 3.16
#